data_AF-A0A654M5V4-F1
#
_entry.id   AF-A0A654M5V4-F1
#
_cell.length_a   1.000
_cell.length_b   1.000
_cell.length_c   1.000
_cell.angle_alpha   90.00
_cell.angle_beta   90.00
_cell.angle_gamma   90.00
#
_symmetry.space_group_name_H-M   'P 1'
#
loop_
_entity.id
_entity.type
_entity.pdbx_description
1 polymer ?
#
loop_
_entity_poly.entity_id
_entity_poly.type
_entity_poly.pdbx_seq_one_letter_code
_entity_poly.pdbx_strand_id
1 'polypeptide(L)'
;MAFKVIIKHPSEEGDEHTYYGMVFLKDGKSSLKRLEYSNTEENLQAEFVFDGNPVEPNENYLGILFAVNESETIRNPAFKIQHNNPAPVVEVVEFP
;
A
#
# COMPACT_ATOMS: atom_id res chain seq x y z
N MET A 1 -10.93 -16.18 5.82
CA MET A 1 -9.67 -15.81 5.16
C MET A 1 -9.52 -14.30 5.28
N ALA A 2 -8.35 -13.75 5.04
CA ALA A 2 -8.17 -12.30 4.91
C ALA A 2 -7.22 -12.05 3.74
N PHE A 3 -7.53 -11.06 2.93
CA PHE A 3 -6.63 -10.57 1.90
C PHE A 3 -5.73 -9.49 2.52
N LYS A 4 -4.41 -9.65 2.35
CA LYS A 4 -3.43 -8.75 2.95
C LYS A 4 -2.53 -8.16 1.88
N VAL A 5 -2.32 -6.85 1.96
CA VAL A 5 -1.41 -6.12 1.08
C VAL A 5 -0.46 -5.31 1.96
N ILE A 6 0.83 -5.30 1.65
CA ILE A 6 1.81 -4.40 2.25
C ILE A 6 2.26 -3.44 1.15
N ILE A 7 2.07 -2.14 1.37
CA ILE A 7 2.68 -1.11 0.53
C ILE A 7 4.00 -0.72 1.17
N LYS A 8 5.08 -0.68 0.39
CA LYS A 8 6.44 -0.30 0.81
C LYS A 8 6.94 0.88 -0.01
N HIS A 9 7.74 1.73 0.63
CA HIS A 9 8.46 2.86 0.05
C HIS A 9 9.83 2.98 0.73
N PRO A 10 10.93 3.25 0.01
CA PRO A 10 12.23 3.51 0.63
C PRO A 10 12.15 4.62 1.68
N SER A 11 12.94 4.49 2.74
CA SER A 11 13.17 5.60 3.67
C SER A 11 14.37 6.39 3.17
N GLU A 12 14.14 7.56 2.57
CA GLU A 12 15.22 8.41 2.08
C GLU A 12 15.69 9.40 3.16
N GLU A 13 17.01 9.54 3.31
CA GLU A 13 17.59 10.50 4.26
C GLU A 13 17.32 11.93 3.78
N GLY A 14 16.75 12.76 4.66
CA GLY A 14 16.40 14.15 4.34
C GLY A 14 15.04 14.31 3.64
N ASP A 15 14.28 13.23 3.48
CA ASP A 15 12.91 13.31 3.01
C ASP A 15 11.97 13.73 4.15
N GLU A 16 11.38 14.92 4.01
CA GLU A 16 10.45 15.50 4.98
C GLU A 16 8.99 15.13 4.70
N HIS A 17 8.71 14.32 3.67
CA HIS A 17 7.34 13.92 3.34
C HIS A 17 6.79 12.86 4.30
N THR A 18 5.50 12.99 4.59
CA THR A 18 4.72 11.89 5.18
C THR A 18 4.06 11.08 4.07
N TYR A 19 4.30 9.78 4.08
CA TYR A 19 3.76 8.87 3.07
C TYR A 19 2.47 8.18 3.51
N TYR A 20 1.54 8.03 2.58
CA TYR A 20 0.30 7.29 2.75
C TYR A 20 0.13 6.27 1.63
N GLY A 21 -0.35 5.09 1.98
CA GLY A 21 -0.71 4.03 1.06
C GLY A 21 -2.22 3.88 1.02
N MET A 22 -2.77 3.62 -0.15
CA MET A 22 -4.17 3.27 -0.32
C MET A 22 -4.31 2.05 -1.22
N VAL A 23 -5.16 1.12 -0.80
CA VAL A 23 -5.51 -0.07 -1.57
C VAL A 23 -6.98 0.02 -1.95
N PHE A 24 -7.29 -0.18 -3.23
CA PHE A 24 -8.65 -0.33 -3.75
C PHE A 24 -8.84 -1.72 -4.31
N LEU A 25 -9.94 -2.35 -3.91
CA LEU A 25 -10.42 -3.61 -4.46
C LEU A 25 -11.46 -3.34 -5.54
N LYS A 26 -11.69 -4.31 -6.42
CA LYS A 26 -12.62 -4.20 -7.55
C LYS A 26 -14.08 -3.98 -7.11
N ASP A 27 -14.47 -4.52 -5.95
CA ASP A 27 -15.80 -4.36 -5.36
C ASP A 27 -16.05 -2.95 -4.76
N GLY A 28 -15.06 -2.06 -4.85
CA GLY A 28 -15.13 -0.69 -4.35
C GLY A 28 -14.67 -0.53 -2.91
N LYS A 29 -14.32 -1.61 -2.20
CA LYS A 29 -13.69 -1.49 -0.88
C LYS A 29 -12.32 -0.85 -1.00
N SER A 30 -11.98 -0.01 -0.04
CA SER A 30 -10.67 0.59 0.03
C SER A 30 -10.21 0.77 1.46
N SER A 31 -8.90 0.96 1.63
CA SER A 31 -8.28 1.25 2.91
C SER A 31 -7.10 2.19 2.70
N LEU A 32 -6.99 3.21 3.54
CA LEU A 32 -5.95 4.23 3.53
C LEU A 32 -5.21 4.17 4.86
N LYS A 33 -3.88 4.14 4.81
CA LYS A 33 -3.02 4.15 6.00
C LYS A 33 -1.77 4.98 5.75
N ARG A 34 -1.28 5.63 6.80
CA ARG A 34 0.06 6.23 6.82
C ARG A 34 1.10 5.10 6.80
N LEU A 35 2.17 5.26 6.04
CA LEU A 35 3.31 4.36 6.10
C LEU A 35 4.15 4.71 7.34
N GLU A 36 4.58 3.69 8.07
CA GLU A 36 5.43 3.81 9.25
C GLU A 36 6.81 3.21 8.97
N TYR A 37 7.84 3.77 9.62
CA TYR A 37 9.20 3.28 9.48
C TYR A 37 9.38 1.93 10.17
N SER A 38 9.86 0.95 9.41
CA SER A 38 10.23 -0.38 9.89
C SER A 38 11.72 -0.44 10.16
N ASN A 39 12.12 -0.50 11.44
CA ASN A 39 13.53 -0.68 11.82
C ASN A 39 14.14 -1.99 11.31
N THR A 40 13.33 -2.99 10.97
CA THR A 40 13.81 -4.31 10.55
C THR A 40 14.11 -4.37 9.06
N GLU A 41 13.31 -3.68 8.24
CA GLU A 41 13.50 -3.67 6.79
C GLU A 41 14.09 -2.35 6.27
N GLU A 42 14.32 -1.38 7.15
CA GLU A 42 14.86 -0.03 6.84
C GLU A 42 14.05 0.69 5.75
N ASN A 43 12.72 0.56 5.80
CA ASN A 43 11.79 1.15 4.83
C ASN A 43 10.54 1.71 5.51
N LEU A 44 9.77 2.50 4.76
CA LEU A 44 8.42 2.92 5.12
C LEU A 44 7.42 1.89 4.61
N GLN A 45 6.51 1.42 5.48
CA GLN A 45 5.52 0.43 5.07
C GLN A 45 4.20 0.53 5.83
N ALA A 46 3.13 0.00 5.23
CA ALA A 46 1.83 -0.17 5.86
C ALA A 46 1.17 -1.49 5.43
N GLU A 47 0.65 -2.25 6.40
CA GLU A 47 -0.15 -3.46 6.16
C GLU A 47 -1.65 -3.10 6.07
N PHE A 48 -2.29 -3.53 5.00
CA PHE A 48 -3.71 -3.42 4.73
C PHE A 48 -4.34 -4.81 4.85
N VAL A 49 -5.37 -4.93 5.68
CA VAL A 49 -6.06 -6.20 5.92
C VAL A 49 -7.52 -6.02 5.53
N PHE A 50 -8.00 -6.88 4.63
CA PHE A 50 -9.38 -6.95 4.20
C PHE A 50 -9.94 -8.31 4.61
N ASP A 51 -10.76 -8.32 5.65
CA ASP A 51 -11.33 -9.54 6.18
C ASP A 51 -12.36 -10.17 5.24
N GLY A 52 -12.47 -11.50 5.29
CA GLY A 52 -13.37 -12.30 4.46
C GLY A 52 -12.69 -12.86 3.21
N ASN A 53 -13.47 -13.08 2.15
CA ASN A 53 -12.95 -13.38 0.81
C ASN A 53 -13.25 -12.19 -0.11
N PRO A 54 -12.58 -11.04 0.09
CA PRO A 54 -12.94 -9.81 -0.60
C PRO A 54 -12.39 -9.74 -2.03
N VAL A 55 -11.53 -10.68 -2.44
CA VAL A 55 -10.96 -10.79 -3.78
C VAL A 55 -10.95 -12.25 -4.21
N GLU A 56 -11.30 -12.47 -5.48
CA GLU A 56 -11.17 -13.78 -6.13
C GLU A 56 -9.70 -14.04 -6.54
N PRO A 57 -9.27 -15.30 -6.73
CA PRO A 57 -7.95 -15.61 -7.28
C PRO A 57 -7.65 -14.93 -8.63
N ASN A 58 -6.47 -14.33 -8.78
CA ASN A 58 -6.03 -13.55 -9.96
C ASN A 58 -6.83 -12.26 -10.24
N GLU A 59 -7.62 -11.79 -9.28
CA GLU A 59 -8.32 -10.53 -9.36
C GLU A 59 -7.38 -9.33 -9.23
N ASN A 60 -7.71 -8.28 -9.97
CA ASN A 60 -7.00 -7.01 -9.92
C ASN A 60 -7.30 -6.24 -8.63
N TYR A 61 -6.27 -5.63 -8.07
CA TYR A 61 -6.38 -4.58 -7.06
C TYR A 61 -5.43 -3.43 -7.42
N LEU A 62 -5.71 -2.25 -6.87
CA LEU A 62 -4.94 -1.03 -7.11
C LEU A 62 -4.27 -0.60 -5.81
N GLY A 63 -2.94 -0.52 -5.82
CA GLY A 63 -2.15 0.14 -4.78
C GLY A 63 -1.78 1.55 -5.22
N ILE A 64 -1.85 2.51 -4.30
CA ILE A 64 -1.46 3.90 -4.53
C ILE A 64 -0.56 4.36 -3.38
N LEU A 65 0.48 5.10 -3.70
CA LEU A 65 1.34 5.82 -2.76
C LEU A 65 1.14 7.33 -2.96
N PHE A 66 1.00 8.05 -1.85
CA PHE A 66 0.93 9.51 -1.81
C PHE A 66 2.01 10.06 -0.89
N ALA A 67 2.74 11.08 -1.35
CA ALA A 67 3.57 11.90 -0.49
C ALA A 67 2.79 13.15 -0.08
N VAL A 68 2.79 13.49 1.21
CA VAL A 68 2.16 14.68 1.76
C VAL A 68 3.22 15.51 2.46
N ASN A 69 3.31 16.79 2.11
CA ASN A 69 4.21 17.74 2.78
C ASN A 69 3.50 18.44 3.96
N GLU A 70 4.23 19.29 4.69
CA GLU A 70 3.67 20.07 5.80
C GLU A 70 2.50 20.99 5.41
N SER A 71 2.40 21.35 4.12
CA SER A 71 1.28 22.12 3.56
C SER A 71 0.10 21.25 3.13
N GLU A 72 0.06 19.99 3.54
CA GLU A 72 -0.98 18.98 3.23
C GLU A 72 -1.23 18.79 1.72
N THR A 73 -0.27 19.17 0.89
CA THR A 73 -0.38 19.05 -0.57
C THR A 73 0.07 17.66 -0.99
N ILE A 74 -0.82 16.93 -1.67
CA ILE A 74 -0.46 15.65 -2.28
C ILE A 74 0.54 15.90 -3.40
N ARG A 75 1.69 15.22 -3.32
CA ARG A 75 2.75 15.24 -4.33
C ARG A 75 2.93 13.85 -4.91
N ASN A 76 3.23 13.83 -6.21
CA ASN A 76 3.70 12.66 -6.97
C ASN A 76 2.94 11.35 -6.64
N PRO A 77 1.60 11.31 -6.77
CA PRO A 77 0.87 10.07 -6.53
C PRO A 77 1.38 8.99 -7.50
N ALA A 78 1.89 7.89 -6.96
CA ALA A 78 2.30 6.73 -7.72
C ALA A 78 1.26 5.63 -7.58
N PHE A 79 0.96 4.89 -8.64
CA PHE A 79 -0.02 3.81 -8.58
C PHE A 79 0.48 2.56 -9.31
N LYS A 80 0.04 1.40 -8.82
CA LYS A 80 0.30 0.09 -9.44
C LYS A 80 -0.98 -0.74 -9.42
N ILE A 81 -1.37 -1.25 -10.58
CA ILE A 81 -2.40 -2.28 -10.70
C ILE A 81 -1.69 -3.62 -10.60
N GLN A 82 -2.13 -4.46 -9.67
CA GLN A 82 -1.55 -5.77 -9.37
C GLN A 82 -2.64 -6.84 -9.43
N HIS A 83 -2.23 -8.09 -9.65
CA HIS A 83 -3.09 -9.26 -9.51
C HIS A 83 -2.75 -9.97 -8.21
N ASN A 84 -3.77 -10.37 -7.44
CA ASN A 84 -3.52 -11.18 -6.25
C ASN A 84 -3.09 -12.60 -6.62
N ASN A 85 -2.27 -13.18 -5.76
CA ASN A 85 -1.87 -14.56 -5.87
C ASN A 85 -3.09 -15.49 -5.64
N PRO A 86 -3.21 -16.59 -6.40
CA PRO A 86 -4.23 -17.59 -6.14
C PRO A 86 -4.13 -18.24 -4.75
N ALA A 87 -2.93 -18.27 -4.17
CA ALA A 87 -2.71 -18.75 -2.81
C ALA A 87 -2.91 -17.60 -1.80
N PRO A 88 -3.37 -17.90 -0.57
CA PRO A 88 -3.47 -16.90 0.51
C PRO A 88 -2.11 -16.49 1.06
N VAL A 89 -1.42 -15.65 0.31
CA VAL A 89 -0.17 -15.03 0.72
C VAL A 89 -0.39 -13.53 0.95
N VAL A 90 0.57 -12.90 1.60
CA VAL A 90 0.61 -11.44 1.72
C VAL A 90 1.14 -10.88 0.41
N GLU A 91 0.38 -9.98 -0.19
CA GLU A 91 0.82 -9.24 -1.38
C GLU A 91 1.75 -8.10 -0.97
N VAL A 92 2.80 -7.86 -1.75
CA VAL A 92 3.73 -6.76 -1.51
C VAL A 92 3.75 -5.85 -2.72
N VAL A 93 3.54 -4.55 -2.50
CA VAL A 93 3.61 -3.52 -3.53
C VAL A 93 4.70 -2.54 -3.16
N GLU A 94 5.84 -2.65 -3.83
CA GLU A 94 6.98 -1.77 -3.63
C GLU A 94 6.85 -0.56 -4.55
N PHE A 95 6.94 0.64 -4.00
CA PHE A 95 7.05 1.89 -4.75
C PHE A 95 8.49 2.41 -4.71
N PRO A 96 8.93 3.13 -5.75
CA PRO A 96 10.24 3.76 -5.77
C PRO A 96 10.28 4.96 -4.84
#